data_AF-A0A9P6FLC8-F1
#
_entry.id   AF-A0A9P6FLC8-F1
#
_cell.length_a   1.000
_cell.length_b   1.000
_cell.length_c   1.000
_cell.angle_alpha   90.00
_cell.angle_beta   90.00
_cell.angle_gamma   90.00
#
_symmetry.space_group_name_H-M   'P 1'
#
loop_
_entity.id
_entity.type
_entity.pdbx_description
1 polymer ?
#
loop_
_entity_poly.entity_id
_entity_poly.type
_entity_poly.pdbx_seq_one_letter_code
_entity_poly.pdbx_strand_id
1 'polypeptide(L)'
;MPPHANSIPNVASSPYAPKFTDSLSRLTNWSIIESTLREGEQFANAFFDTAKKIEIAKALDSFGVEYIELTSPAASEQSRLDCIAIANLGLKAKILTHVRCHMDDARIACETGVDGLDIVIGT
;
A
#
# COMPACT_ATOMS: atom_id res chain seq x y z
N MET A 1 -38.76 7.44 -27.64
CA MET A 1 -37.78 6.79 -28.54
C MET A 1 -36.90 5.90 -27.68
N PRO A 2 -36.72 4.61 -28.01
CA PRO A 2 -35.80 3.77 -27.24
C PRO A 2 -34.36 4.23 -27.52
N PRO A 3 -33.45 4.17 -26.52
CA PRO A 3 -32.05 4.54 -26.74
C PRO A 3 -31.41 3.54 -27.71
N HIS A 4 -30.71 4.07 -28.71
CA HIS A 4 -29.88 3.28 -29.62
C HIS A 4 -28.87 2.47 -28.80
N ALA A 5 -28.99 1.15 -28.84
CA ALA A 5 -27.95 0.24 -28.36
C ALA A 5 -26.72 0.43 -29.25
N ASN A 6 -25.74 1.19 -28.78
CA ASN A 6 -24.43 1.23 -29.41
C ASN A 6 -23.80 -0.16 -29.26
N SER A 7 -23.84 -0.95 -30.33
CA SER A 7 -23.09 -2.19 -30.44
C SER A 7 -21.60 -1.87 -30.28
N ILE A 8 -20.98 -2.34 -29.20
CA ILE A 8 -19.54 -2.24 -29.01
C ILE A 8 -18.89 -2.94 -30.21
N PRO A 9 -18.07 -2.25 -31.04
CA PRO A 9 -17.43 -2.89 -32.17
C PRO A 9 -16.53 -4.02 -31.68
N ASN A 10 -16.63 -5.17 -32.33
CA ASN A 10 -15.84 -6.36 -32.01
C ASN A 10 -14.35 -6.06 -32.24
N VAL A 11 -13.63 -5.71 -31.17
CA VAL A 11 -12.21 -5.31 -31.20
C VAL A 11 -11.32 -6.40 -31.82
N ALA A 12 -11.78 -7.65 -31.84
CA ALA A 12 -11.04 -8.79 -32.38
C ALA A 12 -10.79 -8.75 -33.90
N SER A 13 -11.49 -7.90 -34.68
CA SER A 13 -11.31 -7.83 -36.14
C SER A 13 -10.43 -6.66 -36.62
N SER A 14 -9.87 -5.85 -35.71
CA SER A 14 -9.02 -4.72 -36.10
C SER A 14 -7.60 -5.21 -36.48
N PRO A 15 -7.01 -4.78 -37.61
CA PRO A 15 -5.62 -5.09 -37.94
C PRO A 15 -4.61 -4.45 -36.97
N TYR A 16 -5.08 -3.53 -36.12
CA TYR A 16 -4.31 -2.86 -35.07
C TYR A 16 -4.56 -3.45 -33.67
N ALA A 17 -5.46 -4.44 -33.53
CA ALA A 17 -5.62 -5.12 -32.27
C ALA A 17 -4.32 -5.83 -31.88
N PRO A 18 -3.96 -5.90 -30.59
CA PRO A 18 -2.78 -6.65 -30.16
C PRO A 18 -2.88 -8.08 -30.67
N LYS A 19 -1.92 -8.50 -31.51
CA LYS A 19 -1.90 -9.86 -32.09
C LYS A 19 -1.70 -10.95 -31.04
N PHE A 20 -1.25 -10.56 -29.85
CA PHE A 20 -1.14 -11.38 -28.66
C PHE A 20 -1.76 -10.63 -27.50
N THR A 21 -2.64 -11.29 -26.74
CA THR A 21 -3.10 -10.76 -25.47
C THR A 21 -1.95 -10.85 -24.47
N ASP A 22 -1.49 -9.71 -23.96
CA ASP A 22 -0.58 -9.70 -22.82
C ASP A 22 -1.38 -10.06 -21.55
N SER A 23 -1.70 -11.34 -21.40
CA SER A 23 -2.48 -11.88 -20.28
C SER A 23 -1.81 -11.68 -18.92
N LEU A 24 -0.51 -11.37 -18.91
CA LEU A 24 0.25 -11.02 -17.72
C LEU A 24 0.18 -9.53 -17.39
N SER A 25 -0.32 -8.70 -18.31
CA SER A 25 -0.44 -7.27 -18.10
C SER A 25 -1.35 -6.95 -16.91
N ARG A 26 -0.84 -6.13 -16.00
CA ARG A 26 -1.58 -5.63 -14.83
C ARG A 26 -1.90 -4.14 -14.93
N LEU A 27 -1.71 -3.52 -16.10
CA LEU A 27 -1.86 -2.07 -16.29
C LEU A 27 -3.25 -1.52 -15.91
N THR A 28 -4.28 -2.35 -15.97
CA THR A 28 -5.65 -2.01 -15.56
C THR A 28 -6.11 -2.72 -14.29
N ASN A 29 -5.24 -3.52 -13.65
CA ASN A 29 -5.55 -4.28 -12.44
C ASN A 29 -4.32 -4.39 -11.54
N TRP A 30 -4.02 -3.28 -10.86
CA TRP A 30 -2.88 -3.12 -9.96
C TRP A 30 -3.34 -2.56 -8.61
N SER A 31 -2.42 -2.50 -7.65
CA SER A 31 -2.63 -1.84 -6.36
C SER A 31 -1.40 -1.02 -6.01
N ILE A 32 -1.58 0.05 -5.23
CA ILE A 32 -0.48 0.88 -4.72
C ILE A 32 -0.18 0.49 -3.28
N ILE A 33 1.11 0.35 -3.00
CA ILE A 33 1.66 0.46 -1.65
C ILE A 33 2.18 1.88 -1.49
N GLU A 34 1.47 2.68 -0.70
CA GLU A 34 1.86 4.05 -0.42
C GLU A 34 2.86 4.06 0.74
N SER A 35 4.06 4.59 0.49
CA SER A 35 5.22 4.46 1.38
C SER A 35 5.68 5.80 1.95
N THR A 36 4.83 6.84 1.94
CA THR A 36 5.19 8.14 2.55
C THR A 36 5.49 8.01 4.04
N LEU A 37 4.81 7.11 4.75
CA LEU A 37 5.02 6.86 6.19
C LEU A 37 6.13 5.84 6.49
N ARG A 38 6.91 5.45 5.46
CA ARG A 38 8.08 4.58 5.55
C ARG A 38 9.28 5.18 4.83
N GLU A 39 9.28 5.19 3.50
CA GLU A 39 10.34 5.80 2.68
C GLU A 39 10.36 7.31 2.87
N GLY A 40 9.18 7.94 2.96
CA GLY A 40 9.10 9.39 3.17
C GLY A 40 9.72 9.85 4.49
N GLU A 41 9.85 9.00 5.52
CA GLU A 41 10.57 9.33 6.75
C GLU A 41 12.09 9.43 6.57
N GLN A 42 12.64 8.86 5.48
CA GLN A 42 14.07 8.98 5.16
C GLN A 42 14.39 10.32 4.46
N PHE A 43 13.37 11.10 4.11
CA PHE A 43 13.55 12.43 3.53
C PHE A 43 14.14 13.40 4.56
N ALA A 44 15.12 14.22 4.14
CA ALA A 44 15.93 15.04 5.05
C ALA A 44 15.14 15.98 5.98
N ASN A 45 13.94 16.41 5.56
CA ASN A 45 13.08 17.31 6.35
C ASN A 45 11.76 16.66 6.80
N ALA A 46 11.69 15.32 6.81
CA ALA A 46 10.53 14.61 7.32
C ALA A 46 10.67 14.31 8.81
N PHE A 47 9.86 14.98 9.63
CA PHE A 47 9.76 14.76 11.07
C PHE A 47 8.29 14.68 11.45
N PHE A 48 7.66 13.54 11.14
CA PHE A 48 6.24 13.34 11.43
C PHE A 48 6.06 12.88 12.88
N ASP A 49 5.26 13.63 13.64
CA ASP A 49 4.73 13.11 14.91
C ASP A 49 3.54 12.16 14.66
N THR A 50 3.09 11.46 15.70
CA THR A 50 1.98 10.50 15.61
C THR A 50 0.72 11.13 15.01
N ALA A 51 0.41 12.37 15.40
CA ALA A 51 -0.78 13.07 14.91
C ALA A 51 -0.71 13.31 13.40
N LYS A 52 0.44 13.76 12.90
CA LYS A 52 0.68 13.97 11.48
C LYS A 52 0.65 12.66 10.71
N LYS A 53 1.20 11.57 11.24
CA LYS A 53 1.11 10.25 10.59
C LYS A 53 -0.33 9.76 10.48
N ILE A 54 -1.12 9.91 11.54
CA ILE A 54 -2.55 9.56 11.53
C ILE A 54 -3.32 10.40 10.51
N GLU A 55 -3.04 11.71 10.43
CA GLU A 55 -3.64 12.60 9.43
C GLU A 55 -3.33 12.14 8.00
N ILE A 56 -2.06 11.85 7.71
CA ILE A 56 -1.61 11.35 6.41
C ILE A 56 -2.28 10.01 6.10
N ALA A 57 -2.26 9.05 7.03
CA ALA A 57 -2.84 7.71 6.82
C ALA A 57 -4.35 7.80 6.49
N LYS A 58 -5.11 8.64 7.21
CA LYS A 58 -6.53 8.86 6.92
C LYS A 58 -6.76 9.54 5.57
N ALA A 59 -5.90 10.48 5.18
CA ALA A 59 -5.98 11.14 3.90
C ALA A 59 -5.69 10.17 2.74
N LEU A 60 -4.69 9.30 2.90
CA LEU A 60 -4.35 8.25 1.94
C LEU A 60 -5.47 7.20 1.80
N ASP A 61 -6.04 6.76 2.91
CA ASP A 61 -7.20 5.86 2.92
C ASP A 61 -8.40 6.49 2.20
N SER A 62 -8.68 7.76 2.47
CA SER A 62 -9.75 8.50 1.79
C SER A 62 -9.46 8.71 0.30
N PHE A 63 -8.20 8.82 -0.10
CA PHE A 63 -7.80 8.90 -1.50
C PHE A 63 -8.02 7.56 -2.23
N GLY A 64 -7.90 6.44 -1.51
CA GLY A 64 -8.27 5.11 -1.98
C GLY A 64 -7.10 4.21 -2.38
N VAL A 65 -5.91 4.41 -1.79
CA VAL A 65 -4.81 3.43 -1.93
C VAL A 65 -5.18 2.12 -1.23
N GLU A 66 -4.76 0.99 -1.79
CA GLU A 66 -5.07 -0.32 -1.19
C GLU A 66 -4.19 -0.67 0.01
N TYR A 67 -2.97 -0.12 0.05
CA TYR A 67 -2.00 -0.38 1.11
C TYR A 67 -1.28 0.91 1.54
N ILE A 68 -1.01 1.02 2.84
CA ILE A 68 -0.17 2.05 3.43
C ILE A 68 0.95 1.34 4.18
N GLU A 69 2.20 1.68 3.88
CA GLU A 69 3.39 1.10 4.50
C GLU A 69 3.95 2.04 5.56
N LEU A 70 4.24 1.47 6.73
CA LEU A 70 4.84 2.17 7.87
C LEU A 70 6.30 1.74 8.09
N THR A 71 7.08 2.64 8.68
CA THR A 71 8.41 2.32 9.22
C THR A 71 8.33 1.16 10.21
N SER A 72 9.34 0.28 10.17
CA SER A 72 9.44 -0.88 11.05
C SER A 72 9.16 -0.55 12.52
N PRO A 73 8.28 -1.28 13.22
CA PRO A 73 8.06 -1.08 14.65
C PRO A 73 9.29 -1.47 15.49
N ALA A 74 10.27 -2.19 14.92
CA ALA A 74 11.54 -2.47 15.55
C ALA A 74 12.54 -1.30 15.47
N ALA A 75 12.25 -0.24 14.70
CA ALA A 75 13.15 0.90 14.53
C ALA A 75 13.25 1.77 15.81
N SER A 76 12.13 1.95 16.52
CA SER A 76 12.08 2.66 17.80
C SER A 76 10.78 2.36 18.53
N GLU A 77 10.74 2.66 19.84
CA GLU A 77 9.49 2.55 20.61
C GLU A 77 8.40 3.47 20.05
N GLN A 78 8.74 4.67 19.58
CA GLN A 78 7.77 5.57 18.97
C GLN A 78 7.21 4.97 17.66
N SER A 79 8.07 4.38 16.82
CA SER A 79 7.64 3.68 15.60
C SER A 79 6.67 2.53 15.92
N ARG A 80 6.93 1.78 17.00
CA ARG A 80 6.02 0.73 17.48
C ARG A 80 4.66 1.28 17.88
N LEU A 81 4.64 2.36 18.68
CA LEU A 81 3.41 3.01 19.12
C LEU A 81 2.61 3.61 17.95
N ASP A 82 3.29 4.24 17.00
CA ASP A 82 2.66 4.78 15.78
C ASP A 82 2.05 3.66 14.93
N CYS A 83 2.77 2.54 14.77
CA CYS A 83 2.31 1.36 14.04
C CYS A 83 1.02 0.80 14.67
N ILE A 84 1.00 0.61 15.99
CA ILE A 84 -0.20 0.19 16.74
C ILE A 84 -1.34 1.18 16.55
N ALA A 85 -1.07 2.48 16.70
CA ALA A 85 -2.11 3.50 16.60
C ALA A 85 -2.77 3.49 15.22
N ILE A 86 -1.99 3.41 14.14
CA ILE A 86 -2.48 3.47 12.76
C ILE A 86 -3.17 2.15 12.36
N ALA A 87 -2.59 1.00 12.69
CA ALA A 87 -3.19 -0.31 12.40
C ALA A 87 -4.59 -0.47 13.01
N ASN A 88 -4.84 0.16 14.16
CA ASN A 88 -6.12 0.06 14.87
C ASN A 88 -7.11 1.20 14.56
N LEU A 89 -6.86 2.04 13.54
CA LEU A 89 -7.78 3.12 13.13
C LEU A 89 -9.04 2.62 12.41
N GLY A 90 -9.07 1.36 11.95
CA GLY A 90 -10.16 0.84 11.13
C GLY A 90 -10.20 1.43 9.72
N LEU A 91 -9.03 1.69 9.13
CA LEU A 91 -8.90 2.13 7.75
C LEU A 91 -9.33 1.01 6.78
N LYS A 92 -9.70 1.37 5.55
CA LYS A 92 -10.03 0.41 4.49
C LYS A 92 -8.76 -0.12 3.83
N ALA A 93 -7.75 0.73 3.68
CA ALA A 93 -6.42 0.38 3.24
C ALA A 93 -5.79 -0.59 4.24
N LYS A 94 -5.09 -1.59 3.72
CA LYS A 94 -4.32 -2.53 4.53
C LYS A 94 -3.05 -1.86 5.02
N ILE A 95 -2.73 -2.06 6.29
CA ILE A 95 -1.54 -1.50 6.91
C ILE A 95 -0.41 -2.51 6.86
N LEU A 96 0.67 -2.13 6.18
CA LEU A 96 1.88 -2.91 6.06
C LEU A 96 3.00 -2.29 6.89
N THR A 97 3.96 -3.11 7.29
CA THR A 97 5.25 -2.62 7.77
C THR A 97 6.37 -3.48 7.21
N HIS A 98 7.54 -2.87 6.98
CA HIS A 98 8.72 -3.65 6.64
C HIS A 98 9.43 -4.16 7.90
N VAL A 99 10.07 -5.31 7.78
CA VAL A 99 10.95 -5.90 8.79
C VAL A 99 12.21 -6.47 8.14
N ARG A 100 13.28 -6.57 8.92
CA ARG A 100 14.44 -7.38 8.52
C ARG A 100 14.03 -8.85 8.57
N CYS A 101 14.77 -9.70 7.86
CA CYS A 101 14.63 -11.16 7.94
C CYS A 101 15.13 -11.73 9.28
N HIS A 102 14.49 -11.33 10.39
CA HIS A 102 14.82 -11.73 11.75
C HIS A 102 13.54 -12.01 12.55
N MET A 103 13.54 -13.08 13.34
CA MET A 103 12.34 -13.53 14.05
C MET A 103 11.84 -12.51 15.09
N ASP A 104 12.74 -11.79 15.74
CA ASP A 104 12.33 -10.80 16.76
C ASP A 104 11.60 -9.61 16.12
N ASP A 105 12.09 -9.10 14.98
CA ASP A 105 11.43 -8.04 14.21
C ASP A 105 10.04 -8.50 13.74
N ALA A 106 9.92 -9.73 13.25
CA ALA A 106 8.65 -10.30 12.82
C ALA A 106 7.65 -10.43 13.97
N ARG A 107 8.08 -10.89 15.16
CA ARG A 107 7.21 -10.98 16.35
C ARG A 107 6.70 -9.61 16.76
N ILE A 108 7.60 -8.62 16.87
CA ILE A 108 7.23 -7.25 17.23
C ILE A 108 6.19 -6.70 16.23
N ALA A 109 6.39 -6.90 14.93
CA ALA A 109 5.45 -6.46 13.91
C ALA A 109 4.08 -7.16 14.02
N CYS A 110 4.04 -8.48 14.21
CA CYS A 110 2.78 -9.19 14.37
C CYS A 110 1.97 -8.70 15.59
N GLU A 111 2.63 -8.26 16.65
CA GLU A 111 1.98 -7.73 17.86
C GLU A 111 1.37 -6.33 17.67
N THR A 112 1.72 -5.59 16.61
CA THR A 112 1.17 -4.23 16.40
C THR A 112 -0.23 -4.22 15.77
N GLY A 113 -0.64 -5.34 15.15
CA GLY A 113 -1.93 -5.46 14.45
C GLY A 113 -1.90 -5.10 12.97
N VAL A 114 -0.72 -5.01 12.34
CA VAL A 114 -0.59 -4.83 10.89
C VAL A 114 -1.18 -6.00 10.10
N ASP A 115 -1.63 -5.72 8.87
CA ASP A 115 -2.23 -6.70 7.96
C ASP A 115 -1.18 -7.52 7.19
N GLY A 116 0.05 -7.02 7.09
CA GLY A 116 1.11 -7.69 6.34
C GLY A 116 2.52 -7.19 6.66
N LEU A 117 3.49 -8.06 6.44
CA LEU A 117 4.92 -7.80 6.66
C LEU A 117 5.65 -7.87 5.32
N ASP A 118 6.36 -6.80 4.97
CA ASP A 118 7.37 -6.83 3.91
C ASP A 118 8.72 -7.25 4.50
N ILE A 119 9.21 -8.43 4.13
CA ILE A 119 10.45 -9.00 4.68
C ILE A 119 11.60 -8.73 3.72
N VAL A 120 12.51 -7.84 4.11
CA VAL A 120 13.69 -7.51 3.29
C VAL A 120 14.86 -8.40 3.70
N ILE A 121 15.44 -9.07 2.71
CA ILE A 121 16.60 -9.97 2.86
C ILE A 121 17.82 -9.30 2.22
N GLY A 122 18.84 -9.01 3.02
CA GLY A 122 20.15 -8.61 2.51
C GLY A 122 20.99 -9.84 2.17
N THR A 123 21.66 -9.80 1.02
CA THR A 123 22.65 -10.82 0.59
C THR A 123 24.02 -10.57 1.17
#